data_AF-A0A8T6VTL1-F1
#
_entry.id   AF-A0A8T6VTL1-F1
#
_cell.length_a   1.000
_cell.length_b   1.000
_cell.length_c   1.000
_cell.angle_alpha   90.00
_cell.angle_beta   90.00
_cell.angle_gamma   90.00
#
_symmetry.space_group_name_H-M   'P 1'
#
loop_
_entity.id
_entity.type
_entity.pdbx_description
1 polymer ?
#
loop_
_entity_poly.entity_id
_entity_poly.type
_entity_poly.pdbx_seq_one_letter_code
_entity_poly.pdbx_strand_id
1 'polypeptide(L)' 'MTPKGEWIYGSDEDDSKLAEKRHPTRWELDEASNDHPITVTTRGGHFFVANSKAFEVAGVTKETPDP' A
#
# COMPACT_ATOMS: atom_id res chain seq x y z
N MET A 1 -2.03 -12.14 -15.08
CA MET A 1 -1.76 -12.10 -13.62
C MET A 1 -0.37 -11.55 -13.45
N THR A 2 -0.15 -10.72 -12.42
CA THR A 2 1.16 -10.14 -12.11
C THR A 2 2.10 -11.25 -11.61
N PRO A 3 3.36 -11.35 -12.09
CA PRO A 3 4.32 -12.34 -11.59
C PRO A 3 4.65 -12.13 -10.11
N LYS A 4 4.84 -13.22 -9.36
CA LYS A 4 5.16 -13.17 -7.92
C LYS A 4 6.36 -12.27 -7.65
N GLY A 5 6.24 -11.38 -6.66
CA GLY A 5 7.28 -10.42 -6.28
C GLY A 5 7.28 -9.11 -7.07
N GLU A 6 6.57 -9.03 -8.20
CA GLU A 6 6.42 -7.77 -8.95
C GLU A 6 5.44 -6.82 -8.26
N TRP A 7 5.68 -5.53 -8.43
CA TRP A 7 4.89 -4.46 -7.81
C TRP A 7 3.46 -4.39 -8.34
N ILE A 8 2.54 -4.10 -7.43
CA ILE A 8 1.15 -3.78 -7.74
C ILE A 8 0.90 -2.34 -7.31
N TYR A 9 0.45 -1.53 -8.27
CA TYR A 9 0.13 -0.12 -8.07
C TYR A 9 -1.37 0.10 -8.23
N GLY A 10 -2.01 0.61 -7.17
CA GLY A 10 -3.36 1.17 -7.20
C GLY A 10 -3.30 2.70 -7.19
N SER A 11 -4.23 3.34 -7.87
CA SER A 11 -4.38 4.80 -7.90
C SER A 11 -5.83 5.20 -7.66
N ASP A 12 -6.02 6.49 -7.38
CA ASP A 12 -7.34 7.12 -7.27
C ASP A 12 -8.23 6.53 -6.16
N GLU A 13 -7.62 6.03 -5.09
CA GLU A 13 -8.34 5.57 -3.91
C GLU A 13 -9.11 6.72 -3.27
N ASP A 14 -10.41 6.53 -3.10
CA ASP A 14 -11.34 7.56 -2.67
C ASP A 14 -12.17 6.97 -1.52
N ASP A 15 -11.75 7.28 -0.30
CA ASP A 15 -12.33 6.79 0.95
C ASP A 15 -13.83 7.09 1.02
N SER A 16 -14.26 8.22 0.46
CA SER A 16 -15.67 8.62 0.38
C SER A 16 -16.52 7.64 -0.43
N LYS A 17 -15.92 6.84 -1.31
CA LYS A 17 -16.58 5.82 -2.13
C LYS A 17 -16.49 4.41 -1.55
N LEU A 18 -15.60 4.18 -0.60
CA LEU A 18 -15.52 2.90 0.12
C LEU A 18 -16.73 2.73 1.05
N ALA A 19 -17.07 1.48 1.36
CA ALA A 19 -18.19 1.17 2.26
C ALA A 19 -17.85 1.59 3.70
N GLU A 20 -16.59 1.46 4.06
CA GLU A 20 -16.02 1.71 5.38
C GLU A 20 -15.82 3.21 5.66
N LYS A 21 -15.90 4.08 4.62
CA LYS A 21 -15.67 5.54 4.71
C LYS A 21 -14.35 5.92 5.39
N ARG A 22 -13.29 5.16 5.08
CA ARG A 22 -11.92 5.37 5.56
C ARG A 22 -10.92 4.80 4.54
N HIS A 23 -9.68 5.27 4.59
CA HIS A 23 -8.60 4.67 3.81
C HIS A 23 -8.35 3.20 4.23
N PRO A 24 -7.89 2.36 3.29
CA PRO A 24 -7.38 1.03 3.61
C PRO A 24 -6.20 1.11 4.59
N THR A 25 -6.04 0.07 5.39
CA THR A 25 -4.89 -0.09 6.28
C THR A 25 -3.84 -1.00 5.65
N ARG A 26 -2.59 -0.91 6.13
CA ARG A 26 -1.52 -1.85 5.74
C ARG A 26 -1.97 -3.31 5.85
N TRP A 27 -2.72 -3.65 6.92
CA TRP A 27 -3.16 -5.01 7.21
C TRP A 27 -4.17 -5.53 6.19
N GLU A 28 -5.09 -4.68 5.72
CA GLU A 28 -6.03 -5.06 4.66
C GLU A 28 -5.31 -5.29 3.33
N LEU A 29 -4.23 -4.54 3.06
CA LEU A 29 -3.38 -4.81 1.90
C LEU A 29 -2.56 -6.10 2.06
N ASP A 30 -2.12 -6.43 3.28
CA ASP A 30 -1.45 -7.70 3.58
C ASP A 30 -2.40 -8.91 3.41
N GLU A 31 -3.68 -8.77 3.78
CA GLU A 31 -4.71 -9.77 3.53
C GLU A 31 -4.94 -9.99 2.02
N ALA A 32 -4.85 -8.93 1.22
CA ALA A 32 -4.95 -9.04 -0.24
C ALA A 32 -3.75 -9.78 -0.84
N SER A 33 -2.52 -9.51 -0.38
CA SER A 33 -1.33 -10.30 -0.73
C SER A 33 -0.10 -9.92 0.11
N ASN A 34 0.66 -10.95 0.52
CA ASN A 34 2.03 -10.81 1.05
C ASN A 34 3.13 -11.20 0.03
N ASP A 35 2.73 -11.68 -1.14
CA ASP A 35 3.65 -12.15 -2.19
C ASP A 35 4.12 -11.03 -3.12
N HIS A 36 3.40 -9.91 -3.13
CA HIS A 36 3.66 -8.73 -3.94
C HIS A 36 3.80 -7.50 -3.05
N PRO A 37 4.76 -6.61 -3.31
CA PRO A 37 4.74 -5.27 -2.75
C PRO A 37 3.58 -4.47 -3.39
N ILE A 38 2.73 -3.90 -2.55
CA ILE A 38 1.52 -3.17 -2.97
C ILE A 38 1.60 -1.74 -2.47
N THR A 39 1.30 -0.79 -3.35
CA THR A 39 0.99 0.60 -2.97
C THR A 39 -0.34 1.04 -3.57
N VAL A 40 -1.08 1.84 -2.81
CA VAL A 40 -2.35 2.43 -3.23
C VAL A 40 -2.30 3.92 -2.95
N THR A 41 -2.27 4.72 -4.02
CA THR A 41 -2.21 6.18 -3.93
C THR A 41 -3.61 6.76 -3.83
N THR A 42 -3.81 7.71 -2.92
CA THR A 42 -5.10 8.37 -2.73
C THR A 42 -5.45 9.28 -3.89
N ARG A 43 -6.74 9.53 -4.06
CA ARG A 43 -7.29 10.54 -4.96
C ARG A 43 -6.74 11.91 -4.55
N GLY A 44 -5.93 12.50 -5.40
CA GLY A 44 -5.19 13.74 -5.14
C GLY A 44 -3.68 13.54 -4.97
N GLY A 45 -3.21 12.31 -4.77
CA GLY A 45 -1.80 11.97 -4.79
C GLY A 45 -0.99 12.50 -3.61
N HIS A 46 -1.66 12.88 -2.52
CA HIS A 46 -0.99 13.48 -1.35
C HIS A 46 -0.25 12.44 -0.50
N PHE A 47 -0.74 11.19 -0.49
CA PHE A 47 -0.10 10.08 0.19
C PHE A 47 -0.53 8.75 -0.44
N PHE A 48 0.11 7.67 0.00
CA PHE A 48 -0.24 6.32 -0.38
C PHE A 48 -0.23 5.40 0.84
N VAL A 49 -0.96 4.29 0.75
CA VAL A 49 -0.90 3.19 1.70
C VAL A 49 -0.07 2.07 1.09
N ALA A 50 0.76 1.42 1.90
CA ALA A 50 1.63 0.33 1.46
C ALA A 50 1.46 -0.90 2.36
N ASN A 51 1.60 -2.09 1.79
CA ASN A 51 1.59 -3.35 2.54
C ASN A 51 2.97 -3.64 3.19
N SER A 52 3.05 -4.67 4.03
CA SER A 52 4.29 -5.08 4.70
C SER A 52 5.40 -5.42 3.71
N LYS A 53 5.07 -6.08 2.59
CA LYS A 53 6.06 -6.48 1.59
C LYS A 53 6.69 -5.26 0.89
N ALA A 54 5.92 -4.19 0.68
CA ALA A 54 6.44 -2.94 0.12
C ALA A 54 7.46 -2.28 1.05
N PHE A 55 7.20 -2.24 2.36
CA PHE A 55 8.20 -1.74 3.34
C PHE A 55 9.47 -2.59 3.36
N GLU A 56 9.33 -3.92 3.30
CA GLU A 56 10.47 -4.85 3.25
C GLU A 56 11.36 -4.60 2.02
N VAL A 57 10.76 -4.50 0.83
CA VAL A 57 11.49 -4.26 -0.42
C VAL A 57 12.10 -2.85 -0.46
N ALA A 58 11.44 -1.86 0.16
CA ALA A 58 11.95 -0.49 0.26
C ALA A 58 13.05 -0.33 1.33
N GLY A 59 13.27 -1.33 2.20
CA GLY A 59 14.23 -1.24 3.30
C GLY A 59 13.82 -0.23 4.38
N VAL A 60 12.53 0.08 4.49
CA VAL A 60 12.02 1.04 5.47
C VAL A 60 11.56 0.29 6.72
N THR A 61 12.14 0.65 7.85
CA THR A 61 11.83 0.06 9.16
C THR A 61 11.53 1.17 10.17
N LYS A 62 11.21 0.78 11.41
CA LYS A 62 11.05 1.73 12.51
C LYS A 62 12.35 2.47 12.88
N GLU A 63 13.49 1.97 12.41
CA GLU A 63 14.82 2.55 12.68
C GLU A 63 15.29 3.45 11.54
N THR A 64 14.54 3.52 10.43
CA THR A 64 14.85 4.44 9.33
C THR A 64 14.74 5.88 9.85
N PRO A 65 15.81 6.70 9.75
CA PRO A 65 15.78 8.07 10.22
C PRO A 65 14.83 8.91 9.37
N ASP A 66 14.21 9.91 10.00
CA ASP A 66 13.45 10.92 9.27
C ASP A 66 14.38 11.71 8.33
N PRO A 67 13.97 11.95 7.08
CA PRO A 67 14.77 12.65 6.08
C PRO A 67 14.96 14.15 6.38
#